data_AF-A0A382ECG0-F1
#
_entry.id   AF-A0A382ECG0-F1
#
_cell.length_a   1.000
_cell.length_b   1.000
_cell.length_c   1.000
_cell.angle_alpha   90.00
_cell.angle_beta   90.00
_cell.angle_gamma   90.00
#
_symmetry.space_group_name_H-M   'P 1'
#
loop_
_entity.id
_entity.type
_entity.pdbx_description
1 polymer ?
#
loop_
_entity_poly.entity_id
_entity_poly.type
_entity_poly.pdbx_seq_one_letter_code
_entity_poly.pdbx_strand_id
1 'polypeptide(L)'
;MLFEGKFDIDKIRSFDIDENCAAVADSLNRLMVINEWKFKAVTKDILKLNYYEALYHVKRSDGTDVELIDAPDTIINTSCEHIKEFERWYRKLPKDKLVILQSNNYFGLPEHINCVKDLEEFKEQCPMNTILYSGVFELKAYNRFMLIGII
;
A
#
# COMPACT_ATOMS: atom_id res chain seq x y z
N MET A 1 1.61 -8.56 13.21
CA MET A 1 1.02 -7.34 12.60
C MET A 1 1.94 -6.14 12.81
N LEU A 2 1.88 -5.08 11.99
CA LEU A 2 2.84 -3.94 12.06
C LEU A 2 2.92 -3.28 13.45
N PHE A 3 1.77 -3.14 14.14
CA PHE A 3 1.71 -2.62 15.52
C PHE A 3 2.37 -3.51 16.59
N GLU A 4 2.69 -4.76 16.27
CA GLU A 4 3.43 -5.66 17.17
C GLU A 4 4.95 -5.57 16.94
N GLY A 5 5.37 -4.86 15.89
CA GLY A 5 6.78 -4.61 15.60
C GLY A 5 7.37 -3.50 16.47
N LYS A 6 8.70 -3.36 16.42
CA LYS A 6 9.43 -2.26 17.08
C LYS A 6 9.41 -1.00 16.22
N PHE A 7 8.22 -0.53 15.88
CA PHE A 7 7.99 0.66 15.08
C PHE A 7 7.19 1.68 15.90
N ASP A 8 7.55 2.95 15.78
CA ASP A 8 6.72 4.03 16.28
C ASP A 8 5.70 4.38 15.19
N ILE A 9 4.46 3.94 15.39
CA ILE A 9 3.37 4.09 14.43
C ILE A 9 2.28 4.93 15.08
N ASP A 10 2.11 6.15 14.57
CA ASP A 10 0.97 7.01 14.93
C ASP A 10 -0.34 6.35 14.46
N LYS A 11 -0.45 6.10 13.16
CA LYS A 11 -1.63 5.49 12.54
C LYS A 11 -1.34 4.80 11.20
N ILE A 12 -2.25 3.93 10.79
CA ILE A 12 -2.27 3.24 9.48
C ILE A 12 -3.61 3.49 8.80
N ARG A 13 -3.57 3.80 7.52
CA ARG A 13 -4.73 3.86 6.62
C ARG A 13 -4.56 2.83 5.52
N SER A 14 -5.45 1.85 5.49
CA SER A 14 -5.44 0.77 4.50
C SER A 14 -6.48 1.04 3.43
N PHE A 15 -6.05 1.19 2.18
CA PHE A 15 -6.95 1.45 1.06
C PHE A 15 -7.01 0.24 0.14
N ASP A 16 -8.22 -0.19 -0.19
CA ASP A 16 -8.50 -1.24 -1.16
C ASP A 16 -9.69 -0.84 -2.03
N ILE A 17 -9.71 -1.24 -3.30
CA ILE A 17 -10.86 -0.98 -4.18
C ILE A 17 -12.00 -1.98 -3.97
N ASP A 18 -11.70 -3.16 -3.41
CA ASP A 18 -12.71 -4.18 -3.10
C ASP A 18 -13.54 -3.74 -1.87
N GLU A 19 -14.86 -3.67 -2.05
CA GLU A 19 -15.83 -3.33 -1.02
C GLU A 19 -15.85 -4.34 0.15
N ASN A 20 -15.39 -5.58 -0.09
CA ASN A 20 -15.39 -6.64 0.92
C ASN A 20 -14.15 -6.59 1.85
N CYS A 21 -13.08 -5.91 1.46
CA CYS A 21 -11.82 -5.89 2.21
C CYS A 21 -11.91 -5.07 3.50
N ALA A 22 -12.55 -3.90 3.45
CA ALA A 22 -12.45 -2.92 4.54
C ALA A 22 -13.04 -3.43 5.87
N ALA A 23 -14.22 -4.05 5.83
CA ALA A 23 -14.86 -4.58 7.04
C ALA A 23 -14.05 -5.71 7.69
N VAL A 24 -13.45 -6.58 6.88
CA VAL A 24 -12.58 -7.67 7.36
C VAL A 24 -11.31 -7.10 7.97
N ALA A 25 -10.65 -6.16 7.29
CA ALA A 25 -9.43 -5.54 7.77
C ALA A 25 -9.65 -4.78 9.10
N ASP A 26 -10.75 -4.03 9.22
CA ASP A 26 -11.13 -3.37 10.47
C ASP A 26 -11.40 -4.39 11.59
N SER A 27 -12.04 -5.52 11.28
CA SER A 27 -12.33 -6.58 12.26
C SER A 27 -11.06 -7.24 12.79
N LEU A 28 -10.08 -7.49 11.92
CA LEU A 28 -8.78 -8.05 12.30
C LEU A 28 -7.95 -7.06 13.16
N ASN A 29 -8.10 -5.76 12.90
CA ASN A 29 -7.39 -4.69 13.61
C ASN A 29 -8.28 -3.99 14.66
N ARG A 30 -9.33 -4.65 15.16
CA ARG A 30 -10.39 -4.02 15.96
C ARG A 30 -9.87 -3.19 17.12
N LEU A 31 -8.84 -3.67 17.85
CA LEU A 31 -8.26 -2.95 18.98
C LEU A 31 -7.67 -1.59 18.57
N MET A 32 -7.06 -1.52 17.38
CA MET A 32 -6.48 -0.30 16.82
C MET A 32 -7.55 0.58 16.18
N VAL A 33 -8.66 0.01 15.69
CA VAL A 33 -9.81 0.77 15.19
C VAL A 33 -10.51 1.51 16.34
N ILE A 34 -10.80 0.83 17.46
CA ILE A 34 -11.47 1.47 18.60
C ILE A 34 -10.57 2.45 19.35
N ASN A 35 -9.26 2.28 19.26
CA ASN A 35 -8.27 3.19 19.82
C ASN A 35 -8.05 4.36 18.84
N GLU A 36 -9.01 5.28 18.79
CA GLU A 36 -8.92 6.54 18.02
C GLU A 36 -8.56 6.34 16.54
N TRP A 37 -9.02 5.25 15.93
CA TRP A 37 -8.66 4.87 14.56
C TRP A 37 -7.14 4.87 14.31
N LYS A 38 -6.33 4.36 15.25
CA LYS A 38 -4.93 4.03 14.97
C LYS A 38 -4.79 3.14 13.74
N PHE A 39 -5.73 2.23 13.51
CA PHE A 39 -5.92 1.58 12.21
C PHE A 39 -7.28 1.97 11.64
N LYS A 40 -7.34 2.17 10.32
CA LYS A 40 -8.60 2.23 9.61
C LYS A 40 -8.48 1.75 8.17
N ALA A 41 -9.36 0.84 7.77
CA ALA A 41 -9.51 0.45 6.38
C ALA A 41 -10.59 1.28 5.67
N VAL A 42 -10.37 1.53 4.39
CA VAL A 42 -11.20 2.39 3.55
C VAL A 42 -11.32 1.75 2.18
N THR A 43 -12.56 1.59 1.71
CA THR A 43 -12.79 1.20 0.31
C THR A 43 -12.61 2.41 -0.59
N LYS A 44 -11.50 2.46 -1.33
CA LYS A 44 -11.19 3.52 -2.28
C LYS A 44 -10.17 3.07 -3.31
N ASP A 45 -10.39 3.48 -4.54
CA ASP A 45 -9.43 3.35 -5.62
C ASP A 45 -8.19 4.21 -5.36
N ILE A 46 -7.02 3.57 -5.26
CA ILE A 46 -5.72 4.22 -5.01
C ILE A 46 -5.31 5.18 -6.13
N LEU A 47 -5.84 5.01 -7.35
CA LEU A 47 -5.64 5.95 -8.47
C LEU A 47 -6.40 7.27 -8.26
N LYS A 48 -7.40 7.29 -7.38
CA LYS A 48 -8.21 8.48 -7.05
C LYS A 48 -7.74 9.18 -5.78
N LEU A 49 -6.73 8.66 -5.09
CA LEU A 49 -6.14 9.32 -3.92
C LEU A 49 -5.27 10.52 -4.33
N ASN A 50 -5.27 11.55 -3.48
CA ASN A 50 -4.24 12.58 -3.44
C ASN A 50 -3.32 12.23 -2.26
N TYR A 51 -2.06 11.89 -2.52
CA TYR A 51 -1.15 11.46 -1.45
C TYR A 51 -0.51 12.63 -0.70
N TYR A 52 -0.73 13.88 -1.11
CA TYR A 52 -0.34 15.05 -0.30
C TYR A 52 -1.37 15.32 0.80
N GLU A 53 -2.65 15.08 0.50
CA GLU A 53 -3.82 15.31 1.36
C GLU A 53 -4.91 14.29 1.00
N ALA A 54 -4.80 13.09 1.55
CA ALA A 54 -5.71 12.00 1.27
C ALA A 54 -7.02 12.24 2.02
N LEU A 55 -8.02 12.76 1.30
CA LEU A 55 -9.39 12.90 1.77
C LEU A 55 -10.14 11.59 1.61
N TYR A 56 -10.84 11.12 2.64
CA TYR A 56 -11.67 9.92 2.58
C TYR A 56 -12.74 9.92 3.67
N HIS A 57 -13.79 9.13 3.44
CA HIS A 57 -14.93 9.04 4.34
C HIS A 57 -14.94 7.69 5.04
N VAL A 58 -15.27 7.68 6.33
CA VAL A 58 -15.46 6.47 7.11
C VAL A 58 -16.72 6.54 7.95
N LYS A 59 -17.28 5.38 8.29
CA LYS A 59 -18.39 5.26 9.23
C LYS A 59 -17.88 5.12 10.66
N ARG A 60 -18.47 5.91 11.55
CA ARG A 60 -18.37 5.73 13.01
C ARG A 60 -19.21 4.54 13.46
N SER A 61 -19.02 4.12 14.70
CA SER A 61 -19.79 3.03 15.31
C SER A 61 -21.29 3.33 15.44
N ASP A 62 -21.66 4.61 15.51
CA ASP A 62 -23.06 5.07 15.53
C ASP A 62 -23.68 5.16 14.12
N GLY A 63 -22.93 4.78 13.07
CA GLY A 63 -23.36 4.81 11.68
C GLY A 63 -23.19 6.15 10.98
N THR A 64 -22.79 7.22 11.70
CA THR A 64 -22.53 8.53 11.10
C THR A 64 -21.27 8.51 10.25
N ASP A 65 -21.29 9.25 9.14
CA ASP A 65 -20.12 9.45 8.30
C ASP A 65 -19.22 10.57 8.85
N VAL A 66 -17.92 10.43 8.63
CA VAL A 66 -16.92 11.46 8.91
C VAL A 66 -15.92 11.52 7.78
N GLU A 67 -15.58 12.74 7.37
CA GLU A 67 -14.47 12.99 6.48
C GLU A 67 -13.17 13.10 7.29
N LEU A 68 -12.14 12.41 6.84
CA LEU A 68 -10.80 12.47 7.38
C LEU A 68 -9.84 12.89 6.28
N ILE A 69 -8.78 13.59 6.69
CA ILE A 69 -7.68 14.02 5.84
C ILE A 69 -6.38 13.55 6.49
N ASP A 70 -5.53 12.87 5.71
CA ASP A 70 -4.22 12.42 6.15
C ASP A 70 -3.17 12.60 5.05
N ALA A 71 -1.93 12.87 5.46
CA ALA A 71 -0.76 12.83 4.59
C ALA A 71 0.16 11.70 5.08
N PRO A 72 0.49 10.69 4.24
CA PRO A 72 1.36 9.60 4.65
C PRO A 72 2.83 10.04 4.70
N ASP A 73 3.54 9.59 5.72
CA ASP A 73 5.02 9.63 5.78
C ASP A 73 5.66 8.38 5.17
N THR A 74 4.89 7.29 5.08
CA THR A 74 5.31 6.03 4.48
C THR A 74 4.18 5.47 3.63
N ILE A 75 4.51 5.03 2.41
CA ILE A 75 3.60 4.34 1.50
C ILE A 75 4.05 2.90 1.33
N ILE A 76 3.13 1.95 1.51
CA ILE A 76 3.38 0.52 1.35
C ILE A 76 2.43 -0.02 0.28
N ASN A 77 2.95 -0.72 -0.72
CA ASN A 77 2.15 -1.50 -1.65
C ASN A 77 2.85 -2.84 -1.95
N THR A 78 2.21 -3.95 -1.57
CA THR A 78 2.81 -5.29 -1.68
C THR A 78 2.31 -6.10 -2.89
N SER A 79 1.61 -5.44 -3.81
CA SER A 79 0.85 -6.06 -4.91
C SER A 79 0.90 -5.20 -6.19
N CYS A 80 2.07 -4.64 -6.51
CA CYS A 80 2.26 -3.73 -7.64
C CYS A 80 1.91 -4.37 -9.00
N GLU A 81 1.97 -5.69 -9.10
CA GLU A 81 1.59 -6.48 -10.27
C GLU A 81 0.11 -6.35 -10.67
N HIS A 82 -0.75 -5.88 -9.78
CA HIS A 82 -2.19 -5.70 -10.04
C HIS A 82 -2.56 -4.27 -10.49
N ILE A 83 -1.62 -3.32 -10.51
CA ILE A 83 -1.92 -1.91 -10.78
C ILE A 83 -1.87 -1.64 -12.29
N LYS A 84 -3.04 -1.45 -12.90
CA LYS A 84 -3.18 -1.26 -14.37
C LYS A 84 -2.45 -0.02 -14.91
N GLU A 85 -2.57 1.10 -14.20
CA GLU A 85 -1.95 2.37 -14.59
C GLU A 85 -0.77 2.66 -13.64
N PHE A 86 0.18 1.71 -13.52
CA PHE A 86 1.25 1.77 -12.52
C PHE A 86 2.04 3.08 -12.58
N GLU A 87 2.50 3.50 -13.76
CA GLU A 87 3.27 4.74 -13.91
C GLU A 87 2.46 5.96 -13.44
N ARG A 88 1.16 6.01 -13.75
CA ARG A 88 0.27 7.07 -13.29
C ARG A 88 0.10 7.05 -11.79
N TRP A 89 -0.06 5.88 -11.18
CA TRP A 89 -0.11 5.73 -9.72
C TRP A 89 1.18 6.20 -9.07
N TYR A 90 2.33 5.71 -9.55
CA TYR A 90 3.64 5.99 -8.99
C TYR A 90 3.97 7.48 -9.03
N ARG A 91 3.67 8.18 -10.13
CA ARG A 91 3.84 9.64 -10.27
C ARG A 91 3.00 10.48 -9.29
N LYS A 92 1.95 9.90 -8.69
CA LYS A 92 1.12 10.58 -7.68
C LYS A 92 1.69 10.50 -6.28
N LEU A 93 2.67 9.63 -6.04
CA LEU A 93 3.30 9.51 -4.74
C LEU A 93 4.12 10.78 -4.43
N PRO A 94 4.09 11.30 -3.20
CA PRO A 94 4.82 12.51 -2.85
C PRO A 94 6.33 12.22 -2.82
N LYS A 95 7.12 13.20 -3.25
CA LYS A 95 8.58 13.13 -3.15
C LYS A 95 9.03 13.18 -1.68
N ASP A 96 10.25 12.73 -1.43
CA ASP A 96 10.91 12.69 -0.13
C ASP A 96 10.14 11.84 0.90
N LYS A 97 9.41 10.83 0.42
CA LYS A 97 8.66 9.87 1.25
C LYS A 97 9.30 8.49 1.23
N LEU A 98 9.19 7.77 2.34
CA LEU A 98 9.55 6.36 2.40
C LEU A 98 8.51 5.53 1.65
N VAL A 99 8.97 4.70 0.73
CA VAL A 99 8.12 3.82 -0.07
C VAL A 99 8.64 2.39 0.03
N ILE A 100 7.73 1.46 0.31
CA ILE A 100 7.98 0.02 0.40
C ILE A 100 7.10 -0.68 -0.63
N LEU A 101 7.72 -1.24 -1.67
CA LEU A 101 7.02 -1.86 -2.79
C LEU A 101 7.38 -3.32 -2.92
N GLN A 102 6.38 -4.12 -3.32
CA GLN A 102 6.62 -5.47 -3.82
C GLN A 102 5.88 -5.72 -5.14
N SER A 103 6.51 -6.52 -5.98
CA SER A 103 5.95 -7.10 -7.19
C SER A 103 6.45 -8.55 -7.32
N ASN A 104 6.02 -9.25 -8.37
CA ASN A 104 6.48 -10.61 -8.63
C ASN A 104 6.49 -10.94 -10.14
N ASN A 105 7.10 -12.08 -10.48
CA ASN A 105 7.16 -12.60 -11.85
C ASN A 105 6.16 -13.75 -12.12
N TYR A 106 5.03 -13.79 -11.42
CA TYR A 106 4.01 -14.82 -11.61
C TYR A 106 3.04 -14.46 -12.73
N PHE A 107 3.44 -14.61 -13.99
CA PHE A 107 2.63 -14.23 -15.16
C PHE A 107 1.41 -15.14 -15.43
N GLY A 108 1.15 -16.15 -14.60
CA GLY A 108 0.14 -17.18 -14.84
C GLY A 108 -1.30 -16.76 -14.54
N LEU A 109 -1.51 -15.56 -13.98
CA LEU A 109 -2.82 -15.07 -13.53
C LEU A 109 -3.28 -13.89 -14.40
N PRO A 110 -4.51 -13.90 -14.97
CA PRO A 110 -5.00 -12.79 -15.79
C PRO A 110 -5.01 -11.43 -15.08
N GLU A 111 -5.17 -11.43 -13.76
CA GLU A 111 -5.16 -10.24 -12.91
C GLU A 111 -3.76 -9.68 -12.64
N HIS A 112 -2.70 -10.42 -12.99
CA HIS A 112 -1.31 -9.98 -12.92
C HIS A 112 -0.91 -9.26 -14.21
N ILE A 113 -1.22 -7.96 -14.25
CA ILE A 113 -1.11 -7.13 -15.45
C ILE A 113 0.16 -6.28 -15.50
N ASN A 114 0.90 -6.21 -14.39
CA ASN A 114 2.08 -5.35 -14.22
C ASN A 114 3.24 -6.08 -13.53
N CYS A 115 3.32 -7.41 -13.70
CA CYS A 115 4.46 -8.22 -13.26
C CYS A 115 5.78 -7.71 -13.84
N VAL A 116 6.87 -8.02 -13.15
CA VAL A 116 8.25 -7.74 -13.57
C VAL A 116 9.02 -9.05 -13.59
N LYS A 117 9.98 -9.22 -14.50
CA LYS A 117 10.71 -10.49 -14.70
C LYS A 117 11.75 -10.76 -13.61
N ASP A 118 12.35 -9.70 -13.09
CA ASP A 118 13.46 -9.72 -12.14
C ASP A 118 13.51 -8.44 -11.28
N LEU A 119 14.48 -8.38 -10.36
CA LEU A 119 14.67 -7.26 -9.45
C LEU A 119 15.13 -5.98 -10.18
N GLU A 120 15.86 -6.09 -11.29
CA GLU A 120 16.37 -4.93 -12.03
C GLU A 120 15.22 -4.25 -12.80
N GLU A 121 14.36 -5.02 -13.46
CA GLU A 121 13.13 -4.47 -14.06
C GLU A 121 12.23 -3.82 -13.00
N PHE A 122 12.19 -4.37 -11.77
CA PHE A 122 11.44 -3.73 -10.70
C PHE A 122 12.03 -2.37 -10.28
N LYS A 123 13.37 -2.23 -10.25
CA LYS A 123 14.05 -0.96 -9.98
C LYS A 123 13.81 0.06 -11.09
N GLU A 124 13.78 -0.38 -12.35
CA GLU A 124 13.45 0.47 -13.50
C GLU A 124 11.99 0.94 -13.45
N GLN A 125 11.07 0.05 -13.08
CA GLN A 125 9.65 0.37 -12.91
C GLN A 125 9.39 1.33 -11.75
N CYS A 126 10.18 1.22 -10.67
CA CYS A 126 10.03 1.99 -9.43
C CYS A 126 11.29 2.83 -9.13
N PRO A 127 11.60 3.88 -9.93
CA PRO A 127 12.82 4.66 -9.75
C PRO A 127 12.82 5.44 -8.44
N MET A 128 13.72 5.09 -7.51
CA MET A 128 13.89 5.75 -6.20
C MET A 128 15.15 6.62 -6.19
N ASN A 129 15.10 7.78 -5.52
CA ASN A 129 16.27 8.63 -5.28
C ASN A 129 17.31 7.92 -4.41
N THR A 130 16.86 7.10 -3.47
CA THR A 130 17.74 6.31 -2.59
C THR A 130 17.10 4.97 -2.30
N ILE A 131 17.77 3.88 -2.71
CA ILE A 131 17.38 2.52 -2.36
C ILE A 131 18.02 2.17 -1.02
N LEU A 132 17.18 1.90 -0.01
CA LEU A 132 17.60 1.45 1.32
C LEU A 132 17.67 -0.08 1.40
N TYR A 133 16.82 -0.77 0.63
CA TYR A 133 16.84 -2.22 0.49
C TYR A 133 16.29 -2.64 -0.87
N SER A 134 16.91 -3.66 -1.46
CA SER A 134 16.39 -4.38 -2.61
C SER A 134 16.66 -5.86 -2.45
N GLY A 135 15.66 -6.71 -2.67
CA GLY A 135 15.84 -8.15 -2.47
C GLY A 135 14.86 -9.01 -3.25
N VAL A 136 15.23 -10.29 -3.36
CA VAL A 136 14.45 -11.34 -4.00
C VAL A 136 14.10 -12.38 -2.95
N PHE A 137 12.84 -12.79 -2.92
CA PHE A 137 12.38 -13.95 -2.17
C PHE A 137 11.90 -15.02 -3.15
N GLU A 138 12.64 -16.12 -3.22
CA GLU A 138 12.37 -17.22 -4.15
C GLU A 138 11.26 -18.12 -3.59
N LEU A 139 10.18 -18.26 -4.35
CA LEU A 139 9.12 -19.23 -4.08
C LEU A 139 9.16 -20.33 -5.16
N LYS A 140 8.53 -21.46 -4.86
CA LYS A 140 8.51 -22.61 -5.79
C LYS A 140 7.98 -22.27 -7.19
N ALA A 141 7.03 -21.34 -7.28
CA ALA A 141 6.34 -21.02 -8.53
C ALA A 141 6.75 -19.67 -9.16
N TYR A 142 7.36 -18.77 -8.39
CA TYR A 142 7.71 -17.42 -8.81
C TYR A 142 8.68 -16.77 -7.82
N ASN A 143 9.25 -15.64 -8.18
CA ASN A 143 10.06 -14.80 -7.30
C ASN A 143 9.25 -13.56 -6.89
N ARG A 144 9.32 -13.20 -5.60
CA ARG A 144 8.78 -11.94 -5.08
C ARG A 144 9.93 -10.95 -4.91
N PHE A 145 9.76 -9.76 -5.46
CA PHE A 145 10.75 -8.69 -5.41
C PHE A 145 10.31 -7.65 -4.41
N MET A 146 11.26 -7.08 -3.67
CA MET A 146 10.99 -6.00 -2.72
C MET A 146 11.96 -4.85 -2.94
N LEU A 147 11.44 -3.63 -2.90
CA LEU A 147 12.19 -2.38 -2.84
C LEU A 147 11.74 -1.56 -1.64
N ILE A 148 12.69 -1.00 -0.90
CA ILE A 148 12.45 -0.01 0.14
C ILE A 148 13.36 1.16 -0.15
N GLY A 149 12.81 2.37 -0.20
CA GLY A 149 13.61 3.55 -0.50
C GLY A 149 12.85 4.86 -0.41
N ILE A 150 13.56 5.94 -0.72
CA ILE A 150 13.03 7.30 -0.78
C ILE A 150 12.88 7.71 -2.25
N ILE A 151 11.72 8.26 -2.62
CA ILE A 151 11.39 8.73 -3.98
C ILE A 151 11.39 10.25 -4.13
#